data_AF-A0A7W8QSX3-F1
#
_entry.id   AF-A0A7W8QSX3-F1
#
_cell.length_a   1.000
_cell.length_b   1.000
_cell.length_c   1.000
_cell.angle_alpha   90.00
_cell.angle_beta   90.00
_cell.angle_gamma   90.00
#
_symmetry.space_group_name_H-M   'P 1'
#
loop_
_entity.id
_entity.type
_entity.pdbx_description
1 polymer ?
#
loop_
_entity_poly.entity_id
_entity_poly.type
_entity_poly.pdbx_seq_one_letter_code
_entity_poly.pdbx_strand_id
1 'polypeptide(L)'
;MGVDGRTLLILLLIALILFGASRLPQLARSLGRSARILKAEAKGLADEDGGDGSGQAAQAQPREEQPQQYRPQEQPRPSYPDLPPGQRIVNEKGETVRPYED
;
A
#
# COMPACT_ATOMS: atom_id res chain seq x y z
N MET A 1 -14.64 32.90 -24.66
CA MET A 1 -15.22 31.59 -25.05
C MET A 1 -14.96 30.62 -23.91
N GLY A 2 -15.96 30.40 -23.07
CA GLY A 2 -15.84 29.46 -21.95
C GLY A 2 -16.06 28.04 -22.45
N VAL A 3 -15.39 27.07 -21.83
CA VAL A 3 -15.67 25.66 -22.11
C VAL A 3 -17.02 25.30 -21.49
N ASP A 4 -18.00 25.00 -22.34
CA ASP A 4 -19.31 24.56 -21.88
C ASP A 4 -19.20 23.21 -21.16
N GLY A 5 -19.92 23.04 -20.05
CA GLY A 5 -19.88 21.82 -19.24
C GLY A 5 -20.24 20.56 -20.04
N ARG A 6 -21.07 20.70 -21.08
CA ARG A 6 -21.41 19.61 -22.00
C ARG A 6 -20.21 19.16 -22.83
N THR A 7 -19.36 20.09 -23.24
CA THR A 7 -18.12 19.80 -23.99
C THR A 7 -17.12 19.07 -23.11
N LEU A 8 -17.00 19.45 -21.83
CA LEU A 8 -16.17 18.74 -20.87
C LEU A 8 -16.63 17.29 -20.64
N LEU A 9 -17.95 17.05 -20.56
CA LEU A 9 -18.49 15.69 -20.44
C LEU A 9 -18.16 14.83 -21.66
N ILE A 10 -18.25 15.39 -22.87
CA ILE A 10 -17.92 14.67 -24.11
C ILE A 10 -16.41 14.34 -24.14
N LEU A 11 -15.54 15.29 -23.78
CA LEU A 11 -14.09 15.06 -23.69
C LEU A 11 -13.75 13.99 -22.66
N LEU A 12 -14.40 14.03 -21.49
CA LEU A 12 -14.23 13.02 -20.45
C LEU A 12 -14.65 11.64 -20.97
N LEU A 13 -15.77 11.53 -21.68
CA LEU A 13 -16.24 10.28 -22.26
C LEU A 13 -15.22 9.69 -23.25
N ILE A 14 -14.66 10.51 -24.14
CA ILE A 14 -13.62 10.09 -25.09
C ILE A 14 -12.36 9.64 -24.34
N ALA A 15 -11.94 10.36 -23.30
CA ALA A 15 -10.79 9.98 -22.48
C ALA A 15 -11.03 8.65 -21.73
N LEU A 16 -12.24 8.38 -21.23
CA LEU A 16 -12.58 7.09 -20.60
C LEU A 16 -12.49 5.93 -21.59
N ILE A 17 -12.84 6.13 -22.85
CA ILE A 17 -12.75 5.08 -23.88
C ILE A 17 -11.27 4.79 -24.22
N LEU A 18 -10.45 5.83 -24.36
CA LEU A 18 -9.03 5.70 -24.70
C LEU A 18 -8.18 5.15 -23.55
N PHE A 19 -8.38 5.67 -22.33
CA PHE A 19 -7.56 5.34 -21.17
C PHE A 19 -8.19 4.24 -20.29
N GLY A 20 -9.51 4.05 -20.35
CA GLY A 20 -10.26 3.17 -19.46
C GLY A 20 -10.73 3.87 -18.18
N ALA A 21 -11.91 3.48 -17.68
CA ALA A 21 -12.52 4.07 -16.48
C ALA A 21 -11.65 3.95 -15.21
N SER A 22 -10.79 2.92 -15.12
CA SER A 22 -9.92 2.70 -13.96
C SER A 22 -8.62 3.50 -14.00
N ARG A 23 -8.18 4.00 -15.17
CA ARG A 23 -6.85 4.64 -15.31
C ARG A 23 -6.86 6.13 -15.04
N LEU A 24 -7.91 6.83 -15.42
CA LEU A 24 -8.09 8.25 -15.05
C LEU A 24 -8.04 8.47 -13.52
N PRO A 25 -8.77 7.73 -12.67
CA PRO A 25 -8.69 7.92 -11.22
C PRO A 25 -7.32 7.47 -10.65
N GLN A 26 -6.68 6.48 -11.24
CA GLN A 26 -5.34 6.03 -10.84
C GLN A 26 -4.29 7.12 -11.11
N LEU A 27 -4.32 7.71 -12.31
CA LEU A 27 -3.45 8.83 -12.70
C LEU A 27 -3.73 10.08 -11.87
N ALA A 28 -5.00 10.42 -11.63
CA ALA A 28 -5.35 11.57 -10.79
C ALA A 28 -4.85 11.39 -9.34
N ARG A 29 -4.93 10.17 -8.77
CA ARG A 29 -4.42 9.88 -7.42
C ARG A 29 -2.89 9.95 -7.34
N SER A 30 -2.17 9.44 -8.34
CA SER A 30 -0.70 9.51 -8.34
C SER A 30 -0.19 10.92 -8.55
N LEU A 31 -0.76 11.66 -9.51
CA LEU A 31 -0.43 13.06 -9.77
C LEU A 31 -0.80 13.96 -8.57
N GLY A 32 -1.94 13.70 -7.92
CA GLY A 32 -2.38 14.43 -6.74
C GLY A 32 -1.45 14.26 -5.54
N ARG A 33 -0.86 13.08 -5.34
CA ARG A 33 0.16 12.87 -4.29
C ARG A 33 1.42 13.69 -4.56
N SER A 34 1.97 13.63 -5.77
CA SER A 34 3.17 14.41 -6.12
C SER A 34 2.90 15.91 -6.05
N ALA A 35 1.76 16.37 -6.59
CA ALA A 35 1.37 17.78 -6.52
C ALA A 35 1.17 18.26 -5.07
N ARG A 36 0.69 17.41 -4.16
CA ARG A 36 0.53 17.75 -2.75
C ARG A 36 1.87 17.94 -2.03
N ILE A 37 2.84 17.06 -2.31
CA ILE A 37 4.19 17.16 -1.73
C ILE A 37 4.85 18.44 -2.23
N LEU A 38 4.82 18.67 -3.54
CA LEU A 38 5.35 19.89 -4.16
C LEU A 38 4.66 21.15 -3.62
N LYS A 39 3.34 21.11 -3.40
CA LYS A 39 2.60 22.22 -2.80
C LYS A 39 2.98 22.44 -1.33
N ALA A 40 3.28 21.39 -0.57
CA ALA A 40 3.69 21.51 0.83
C ALA A 40 5.12 22.08 0.95
N GLU A 41 6.04 21.62 0.11
CA GLU A 41 7.40 22.16 0.04
C GLU A 41 7.42 23.60 -0.48
N ALA A 42 6.67 23.89 -1.55
CA ALA A 42 6.49 25.25 -2.06
C ALA A 42 5.79 26.18 -1.06
N LYS A 43 4.87 25.64 -0.24
CA LYS A 43 4.25 26.43 0.84
C LYS A 43 5.25 26.68 1.96
N GLY A 44 6.09 25.73 2.35
CA GLY A 44 7.16 25.96 3.34
C GLY A 44 8.06 27.14 2.97
N LEU A 45 8.46 27.22 1.70
CA LEU A 45 9.24 28.36 1.17
C LEU A 45 8.47 29.69 1.16
N ALA A 46 7.14 29.66 1.09
CA ALA A 46 6.29 30.84 1.15
C ALA A 46 5.87 31.21 2.59
N ASP A 47 5.88 30.26 3.52
CA ASP A 47 5.50 30.36 4.93
C ASP A 47 6.70 30.79 5.81
N GLU A 48 7.94 30.66 5.30
CA GLU A 48 9.15 31.25 5.90
C GLU A 48 9.09 32.79 6.04
N ASP A 49 8.09 33.45 5.44
CA ASP A 49 7.78 34.88 5.59
C ASP A 49 6.55 35.17 6.51
N GLY A 50 5.92 34.13 7.08
CA GLY A 50 4.74 34.29 7.95
C GLY A 50 4.16 32.95 8.38
N GLY A 51 4.53 32.50 9.59
CA GLY A 51 4.24 31.16 10.07
C GLY A 51 2.75 30.85 10.26
N ASP A 52 2.32 29.68 9.79
CA ASP A 52 1.49 28.77 10.60
C ASP A 52 1.43 27.36 10.02
N GLY A 53 1.94 26.41 10.80
CA GLY A 53 1.92 24.99 10.47
C GLY A 53 0.55 24.37 10.73
N SER A 54 -0.10 23.85 9.69
CA SER A 54 -1.13 22.82 9.86
C SER A 54 -1.42 22.09 8.55
N GLY A 55 -1.54 20.76 8.64
CA GLY A 55 -2.05 19.97 7.53
C GLY A 55 -1.62 18.51 7.52
N GLN A 56 -1.86 17.82 8.63
CA GLN A 56 -1.76 16.36 8.76
C GLN A 56 -2.29 15.67 7.50
N ALA A 57 -1.37 15.10 6.72
CA ALA A 57 -1.69 14.45 5.48
C ALA A 57 -2.23 13.06 5.74
N ALA A 58 -3.57 12.95 5.80
CA ALA A 58 -4.30 11.69 5.73
C ALA A 58 -3.60 10.77 4.72
N GLN A 59 -3.00 9.71 5.24
CA GLN A 59 -2.43 8.62 4.48
C GLN A 59 -3.60 8.00 3.71
N ALA A 60 -3.78 8.38 2.44
CA ALA A 60 -4.51 7.56 1.51
C ALA A 60 -3.66 6.32 1.28
N GLN A 61 -3.63 5.37 2.22
CA GLN A 61 -3.01 4.06 2.02
C GLN A 61 -3.58 3.47 0.72
N PRO A 62 -2.77 2.90 -0.18
CA PRO A 62 -3.28 2.13 -1.29
C PRO A 62 -4.03 0.94 -0.72
N ARG A 63 -5.34 1.10 -0.51
CA ARG A 63 -6.25 -0.02 -0.28
C ARG A 63 -6.55 -0.58 -1.66
N GLU A 64 -5.58 -1.30 -2.21
CA GLU A 64 -5.91 -2.41 -3.09
C GLU A 64 -6.88 -3.29 -2.31
N GLU A 65 -7.92 -3.75 -2.98
CA GLU A 65 -9.01 -4.52 -2.41
C GLU A 65 -8.45 -5.74 -1.68
N GLN A 66 -8.24 -5.61 -0.37
CA GLN A 66 -8.07 -6.73 0.53
C GLN A 66 -9.44 -7.39 0.64
N PRO A 67 -9.64 -8.63 0.19
CA PRO A 67 -10.71 -9.43 0.73
C PRO A 67 -10.42 -9.56 2.22
N GLN A 68 -11.27 -8.98 3.06
CA GLN A 68 -11.28 -9.34 4.47
C GLN A 68 -11.67 -10.81 4.55
N GLN A 69 -10.71 -11.70 4.76
CA GLN A 69 -10.98 -13.00 5.36
C GLN A 69 -9.76 -13.50 6.15
N TYR A 70 -10.03 -13.80 7.42
CA TYR A 70 -9.19 -14.40 8.46
C TYR A 70 -8.11 -13.55 9.16
N ARG A 71 -8.51 -12.94 10.27
CA ARG A 71 -7.80 -13.08 11.56
C ARG A 71 -8.52 -14.23 12.29
N PRO A 72 -7.86 -15.29 12.80
CA PRO A 72 -6.73 -15.20 13.73
C PRO A 72 -5.62 -16.27 13.56
N GLN A 73 -4.35 -15.93 13.79
CA GLN A 73 -3.39 -16.84 14.45
C GLN A 73 -2.08 -16.14 14.86
N GLU A 74 -1.62 -16.55 16.03
CA GLU A 74 -0.47 -16.08 16.79
C GLU A 74 0.88 -16.22 16.07
N GLN A 75 1.85 -15.44 16.56
CA GLN A 75 3.31 -15.50 16.43
C GLN A 75 3.94 -16.55 15.49
N PRO A 76 4.95 -16.15 14.69
CA PRO A 76 5.68 -17.07 13.82
C PRO A 76 6.41 -18.11 14.67
N ARG A 77 5.86 -19.33 14.75
CA ARG A 77 6.62 -20.49 15.19
C ARG A 77 7.53 -20.90 14.03
N PRO A 78 8.85 -21.06 14.25
CA PRO A 78 9.74 -21.58 13.22
C PRO A 78 9.20 -22.92 12.72
N SER A 79 8.99 -22.99 11.40
CA SER A 79 8.43 -24.15 10.70
C SER A 79 9.42 -25.31 10.73
N TYR A 80 9.34 -26.15 11.75
CA TYR A 80 9.94 -27.48 11.66
C TYR A 80 9.09 -28.35 10.73
N PRO A 81 9.70 -29.22 9.92
CA PRO A 81 8.97 -30.29 9.26
C PRO A 81 8.20 -31.08 10.33
N ASP A 82 6.88 -31.14 10.20
CA ASP A 82 6.03 -31.98 11.07
C ASP A 82 6.43 -33.44 10.80
N LEU A 83 7.21 -34.04 11.71
CA LEU A 83 7.69 -35.40 11.53
C LEU A 83 6.51 -36.35 11.71
N PRO A 84 6.33 -37.33 10.80
CA PRO A 84 5.29 -38.34 10.97
C PRO A 84 5.45 -39.03 12.34
N PRO A 85 4.33 -39.36 13.01
CA PRO A 85 4.37 -39.93 14.36
C PRO A 85 5.25 -41.19 14.38
N GLY A 86 6.33 -41.15 15.16
CA GLY A 86 7.31 -42.23 15.26
C GLY A 86 8.68 -41.93 14.62
N GLN A 87 8.84 -40.87 13.84
CA GLN A 87 10.15 -40.41 13.37
C GLN A 87 10.73 -39.36 14.31
N ARG A 88 11.95 -39.61 14.80
CA ARG A 88 12.73 -38.67 15.60
C ARG A 88 14.00 -38.33 14.81
N ILE A 89 14.41 -37.07 14.81
CA ILE A 89 15.68 -36.66 14.20
C ILE A 89 16.80 -37.24 15.06
N VAL A 90 17.66 -38.07 14.47
CA VAL A 90 18.84 -38.63 15.12
C VAL A 90 20.11 -38.06 14.51
N ASN A 91 21.13 -37.79 15.33
CA ASN A 91 22.47 -37.44 14.83
C ASN A 91 23.18 -38.70 14.27
N GLU A 92 24.37 -38.53 13.68
CA GLU A 92 25.17 -39.66 13.17
C GLU A 92 25.55 -40.70 14.23
N LYS A 93 25.39 -40.37 15.52
CA LYS A 93 25.61 -41.27 16.65
C LYS A 93 24.34 -42.02 17.08
N GLY A 94 23.21 -41.78 16.40
CA GLY A 94 21.92 -42.42 16.68
C GLY A 94 21.13 -41.80 17.84
N GLU A 95 21.53 -40.63 18.34
CA GLU A 95 20.89 -39.96 19.48
C GLU A 95 19.78 -39.02 19.02
N THR A 96 18.65 -39.03 19.73
CA THR A 96 17.50 -38.16 19.41
C THR A 96 17.82 -36.71 19.76
N VAL A 97 17.96 -35.85 18.75
CA VAL A 97 18.29 -34.44 18.95
C VAL A 97 17.00 -33.67 19.26
N ARG A 98 16.95 -32.98 20.41
CA ARG A 98 15.93 -31.96 20.67
C ARG A 98 16.43 -30.65 20.08
N PRO A 99 15.75 -30.06 19.09
CA PRO A 99 16.20 -28.82 18.47
C PRO A 99 15.88 -27.64 19.39
N TYR A 100 16.70 -27.44 20.42
CA TYR A 100 16.94 -26.16 21.14
C TYR A 100 17.90 -26.32 22.34
N GLU A 101 18.73 -27.37 22.39
CA GLU A 101 19.82 -27.45 23.37
C GLU A 101 21.14 -27.24 22.64
N ASP A 102 21.63 -26.01 22.71
CA ASP A 102 23.04 -25.64 22.60
C ASP A 102 23.41 -24.99 23.94
#